data_AF-A0AAU6WNL1-F1
#
_entry.id   AF-A0AAU6WNL1-F1
#
_cell.length_a   1.000
_cell.length_b   1.000
_cell.length_c   1.000
_cell.angle_alpha   90.00
_cell.angle_beta   90.00
_cell.angle_gamma   90.00
#
_symmetry.space_group_name_H-M   'P 1'
#
loop_
_entity.id
_entity.type
_entity.pdbx_description
1 polymer ?
#
loop_
_entity_poly.entity_id
_entity_poly.type
_entity_poly.pdbx_seq_one_letter_code
_entity_poly.pdbx_strand_id
1 'polypeptide(L)'
;MKDRVTALRLPKNDPKVNKIKVTGLKLPPTALPKADKLVEMRRKYEAYLKYETDGHYSTVYLVCLMLGMDKKFAQVLAKATEAPDTTVHDELRFELNDTWGHPFGPQQKIHSLTGGFHGIEEFFTAIKFLYTPNDKIEELGKLLHRFGDTYAHTKIDNLKPDDIKEHINLEKVDDETIKKYIESWQVGSEQTLKSKVEPWVTFFNYYMREYGIDFLENESKQKIIFQGKTLKEALKDIYMPKGTSDFIMYGKDGYTGEHAFADGGYPDMIYLRPNWYFIYVQNLAWLIANKYNLEYSKLDLSLFNKMLDFLKRNQKEKPSMKGIIDYEIAKFLGKKEIYIPVYYANSPRILASVDGIKTNYLQIAKNVLELTKKYIVEQGVPSNNIMVEEINNWINPKINRGGFYVTEAFKIILK
;
A
#
# COMPACT_ATOMS: atom_id res chain seq x y z
N MET A 1 -28.21 -24.12 -11.64
CA MET A 1 -27.43 -25.32 -12.06
C MET A 1 -26.07 -25.27 -11.36
N LYS A 2 -25.41 -26.40 -11.11
CA LYS A 2 -24.09 -26.40 -10.45
C LYS A 2 -23.01 -26.07 -11.48
N ASP A 3 -22.55 -24.82 -11.51
CA ASP A 3 -21.47 -24.39 -12.39
C ASP A 3 -20.18 -25.12 -12.00
N ARG A 4 -19.72 -26.00 -12.90
CA ARG A 4 -18.44 -26.68 -12.76
C ARG A 4 -17.34 -25.69 -13.07
N VAL A 5 -16.64 -25.22 -12.04
CA VAL A 5 -15.29 -24.66 -12.20
C VAL A 5 -14.50 -25.68 -13.00
N THR A 6 -14.17 -25.34 -14.25
CA THR A 6 -13.40 -26.24 -15.12
C THR A 6 -11.96 -26.16 -14.65
N ALA A 7 -11.63 -27.00 -13.68
CA ALA A 7 -10.31 -27.06 -13.09
C ALA A 7 -9.28 -27.17 -14.21
N LEU A 8 -8.40 -26.16 -14.32
CA LEU A 8 -7.25 -26.17 -15.21
C LEU A 8 -6.48 -27.48 -14.99
N ARG A 9 -6.61 -28.41 -15.94
CA ARG A 9 -5.89 -29.68 -15.90
C ARG A 9 -4.41 -29.38 -16.09
N LEU A 10 -3.69 -29.30 -14.97
CA LEU A 10 -2.24 -29.33 -14.96
C LEU A 10 -1.76 -30.52 -15.81
N PRO A 11 -0.69 -30.36 -16.61
CA PRO A 11 -0.15 -31.47 -17.39
C PRO A 11 0.17 -32.64 -16.45
N LYS A 12 -0.13 -33.86 -16.92
CA LYS A 12 0.10 -35.08 -16.12
C LYS A 12 1.57 -35.15 -15.73
N ASN A 13 1.83 -35.22 -14.43
CA ASN A 13 3.17 -35.29 -13.88
C ASN A 13 3.81 -36.64 -14.28
N ASP A 14 4.69 -36.64 -15.28
CA ASP A 14 5.40 -37.85 -15.72
C ASP A 14 6.57 -38.15 -14.75
N PRO A 15 6.49 -39.23 -13.96
CA PRO A 15 7.52 -39.56 -12.98
C PRO A 15 8.83 -40.05 -13.60
N LYS A 16 8.89 -40.28 -14.93
CA LYS A 16 10.10 -40.72 -15.65
C LYS A 16 10.87 -39.56 -16.29
N VAL A 17 10.22 -38.41 -16.53
CA VAL A 17 10.86 -37.22 -17.12
C VAL A 17 11.43 -36.28 -16.05
N ASN A 18 10.79 -36.19 -14.87
CA ASN A 18 11.24 -35.29 -13.80
C ASN A 18 12.16 -35.96 -12.76
N LYS A 19 13.48 -35.99 -13.05
CA LYS A 19 14.53 -36.34 -12.06
C LYS A 19 14.90 -35.21 -11.09
N ILE A 20 14.01 -34.23 -10.87
CA ILE A 20 14.13 -33.26 -9.77
C ILE A 20 12.89 -33.37 -8.89
N LYS A 21 13.04 -33.97 -7.70
CA LYS A 21 12.02 -33.95 -6.64
C LYS A 21 11.83 -32.51 -6.14
N VAL A 22 10.90 -31.77 -6.75
CA VAL A 22 10.40 -30.53 -6.18
C VAL A 22 9.43 -30.88 -5.05
N THR A 23 9.94 -30.91 -3.81
CA THR A 23 9.07 -30.74 -2.63
C THR A 23 8.36 -29.39 -2.76
N GLY A 24 7.03 -29.38 -2.66
CA GLY A 24 6.20 -28.22 -3.01
C GLY A 24 6.61 -26.91 -2.31
N LEU A 25 6.37 -25.79 -2.99
CA LEU A 25 6.49 -24.42 -2.51
C LEU A 25 7.67 -24.15 -1.54
N LYS A 26 8.87 -24.61 -1.92
CA LYS A 26 10.10 -24.02 -1.39
C LYS A 26 10.34 -22.71 -2.12
N LEU A 27 9.88 -21.62 -1.50
CA LEU A 27 10.50 -20.31 -1.69
C LEU A 27 12.03 -20.49 -1.61
N PRO A 28 12.83 -19.87 -2.50
CA PRO A 28 14.28 -19.97 -2.38
C PRO A 28 14.68 -19.55 -0.96
N PRO A 29 15.53 -20.32 -0.24
CA PRO A 29 16.03 -19.94 1.07
C PRO A 29 16.96 -18.73 0.90
N THR A 30 16.33 -17.57 0.78
CA THR A 30 16.97 -16.32 0.43
C THR A 30 17.43 -15.71 1.73
N ALA A 31 18.66 -16.08 2.14
CA ALA A 31 19.29 -15.53 3.32
C ALA A 31 19.14 -14.00 3.31
N LEU A 32 18.70 -13.44 4.44
CA LEU A 32 18.70 -11.99 4.63
C LEU A 32 20.09 -11.46 4.26
N PRO A 33 20.19 -10.32 3.55
CA PRO A 33 21.49 -9.76 3.21
C PRO A 33 22.31 -9.60 4.49
N LYS A 34 23.58 -10.02 4.45
CA LYS A 34 24.50 -9.84 5.58
C LYS A 34 24.62 -8.34 5.92
N ALA A 35 24.98 -8.02 7.16
CA ALA A 35 24.95 -6.63 7.66
C ALA A 35 25.78 -5.63 6.81
N ASP A 36 26.87 -6.10 6.20
CA ASP A 36 27.68 -5.38 5.21
C ASP A 36 26.90 -5.10 3.91
N LYS A 37 26.21 -6.11 3.35
CA LYS A 37 25.29 -5.92 2.22
C LYS A 37 24.09 -5.04 2.57
N LEU A 38 23.56 -5.10 3.80
CA LEU A 38 22.53 -4.16 4.24
C LEU A 38 23.05 -2.71 4.29
N VAL A 39 24.32 -2.50 4.66
CA VAL A 39 24.96 -1.17 4.62
C VAL A 39 25.25 -0.71 3.18
N GLU A 40 25.63 -1.62 2.27
CA GLU A 40 25.81 -1.30 0.85
C GLU A 40 24.49 -1.00 0.16
N MET A 41 23.46 -1.83 0.39
CA MET A 41 22.08 -1.59 -0.05
C MET A 41 21.59 -0.27 0.50
N ARG A 42 21.78 0.00 1.81
CA ARG A 42 21.48 1.29 2.44
C ARG A 42 22.20 2.44 1.73
N ARG A 43 23.49 2.34 1.42
CA ARG A 43 24.24 3.41 0.71
C ARG A 43 23.75 3.64 -0.72
N LYS A 44 23.50 2.57 -1.48
CA LYS A 44 22.95 2.65 -2.85
C LYS A 44 21.53 3.20 -2.84
N TYR A 45 20.75 2.86 -1.82
CA TYR A 45 19.40 3.34 -1.59
C TYR A 45 19.38 4.81 -1.09
N GLU A 46 20.33 5.20 -0.22
CA GLU A 46 20.55 6.58 0.24
C GLU A 46 20.91 7.53 -0.92
N ALA A 47 21.54 7.01 -1.98
CA ALA A 47 21.80 7.75 -3.22
C ALA A 47 20.55 7.90 -4.13
N TYR A 48 19.42 7.26 -3.79
CA TYR A 48 18.22 7.15 -4.63
C TYR A 48 16.96 7.75 -3.98
N LEU A 49 17.14 8.51 -2.91
CA LEU A 49 16.09 9.03 -2.02
C LEU A 49 15.26 10.17 -2.68
N LYS A 50 14.20 9.78 -3.41
CA LYS A 50 13.07 10.58 -3.93
C LYS A 50 11.82 9.66 -3.78
N TYR A 51 10.76 10.04 -3.02
CA TYR A 51 9.81 9.12 -2.29
C TYR A 51 8.29 9.55 -2.34
N GLU A 52 7.30 9.05 -1.45
CA GLU A 52 5.87 9.12 -0.71
C GLU A 52 4.40 9.64 -1.07
N THR A 53 3.27 8.88 -1.04
CA THR A 53 1.93 9.41 -0.52
C THR A 53 0.75 8.44 -0.67
N ASP A 54 0.51 7.63 0.36
CA ASP A 54 -0.71 6.79 0.52
C ASP A 54 -0.68 5.92 1.80
N GLY A 55 0.13 6.27 2.80
CA GLY A 55 0.24 5.50 4.05
C GLY A 55 0.93 4.14 3.89
N HIS A 56 1.52 3.87 2.72
CA HIS A 56 2.29 2.67 2.45
C HIS A 56 3.50 2.51 3.36
N TYR A 57 4.26 3.56 3.63
CA TYR A 57 5.42 3.57 4.54
C TYR A 57 5.03 3.04 5.92
N SER A 58 4.05 3.67 6.55
CA SER A 58 3.73 3.40 7.96
C SER A 58 3.10 2.01 8.09
N THR A 59 2.21 1.64 7.17
CA THR A 59 1.58 0.32 7.17
C THR A 59 2.61 -0.79 6.92
N VAL A 60 3.47 -0.66 5.91
CA VAL A 60 4.54 -1.63 5.64
C VAL A 60 5.53 -1.69 6.80
N TYR A 61 5.91 -0.56 7.39
CA TYR A 61 6.89 -0.56 8.48
C TYR A 61 6.33 -1.27 9.72
N LEU A 62 5.09 -0.95 10.14
CA LEU A 62 4.47 -1.62 11.29
C LEU A 62 4.29 -3.12 11.04
N VAL A 63 3.82 -3.53 9.86
CA VAL A 63 3.67 -4.95 9.50
C VAL A 63 5.02 -5.68 9.50
N CYS A 64 6.08 -5.09 8.93
CA CYS A 64 7.43 -5.65 8.98
C CYS A 64 7.93 -5.82 10.43
N LEU A 65 7.73 -4.82 11.29
CA LEU A 65 8.13 -4.86 12.70
C LEU A 65 7.37 -5.96 13.48
N MET A 66 6.06 -6.08 13.28
CA MET A 66 5.24 -7.14 13.90
C MET A 66 5.69 -8.54 13.50
N LEU A 67 6.01 -8.76 12.21
CA LEU A 67 6.49 -10.04 11.70
C LEU A 67 7.91 -10.39 12.20
N GLY A 68 8.56 -9.50 12.95
CA GLY A 68 9.90 -9.70 13.50
C GLY A 68 11.03 -9.47 12.48
N MET A 69 10.78 -8.67 11.45
CA MET A 69 11.85 -8.22 10.53
C MET A 69 12.85 -7.34 11.28
N ASP A 70 14.14 -7.38 10.87
CA ASP A 70 15.14 -6.45 11.38
C ASP A 70 14.68 -4.99 11.23
N LYS A 71 14.82 -4.20 12.30
CA LYS A 71 14.31 -2.83 12.38
C LYS A 71 14.86 -1.92 11.27
N LYS A 72 16.11 -2.09 10.85
CA LYS A 72 16.73 -1.28 9.79
C LYS A 72 16.25 -1.72 8.42
N PHE A 73 16.21 -3.04 8.17
CA PHE A 73 15.71 -3.56 6.90
C PHE A 73 14.22 -3.26 6.69
N ALA A 74 13.41 -3.35 7.76
CA ALA A 74 12.01 -2.96 7.76
C ALA A 74 11.82 -1.48 7.38
N GLN A 75 12.63 -0.57 7.94
CA GLN A 75 12.59 0.85 7.59
C GLN A 75 13.04 1.10 6.14
N VAL A 76 14.10 0.42 5.68
CA VAL A 76 14.58 0.54 4.29
C VAL A 76 13.53 0.04 3.30
N LEU A 77 12.87 -1.10 3.58
CA LEU A 77 11.79 -1.62 2.74
C LEU A 77 10.59 -0.68 2.75
N ALA A 78 10.19 -0.16 3.91
CA ALA A 78 9.08 0.80 4.01
C ALA A 78 9.38 2.09 3.23
N LYS A 79 10.57 2.68 3.36
CA LYS A 79 10.99 3.83 2.53
C LYS A 79 10.99 3.48 1.04
N ALA A 80 11.37 2.25 0.68
CA ALA A 80 11.42 1.81 -0.71
C ALA A 80 10.03 1.56 -1.30
N THR A 81 9.10 1.00 -0.52
CA THR A 81 7.67 0.95 -0.85
C THR A 81 7.21 2.35 -1.17
N GLU A 82 7.50 3.24 -0.25
CA GLU A 82 7.09 4.60 -0.34
C GLU A 82 7.90 5.38 -1.41
N ALA A 83 8.86 4.82 -2.15
CA ALA A 83 9.69 5.57 -3.12
C ALA A 83 8.94 6.35 -4.25
N PRO A 84 7.65 6.16 -4.54
CA PRO A 84 6.95 6.96 -5.56
C PRO A 84 6.67 8.46 -5.26
N ASP A 85 5.87 8.90 -4.26
CA ASP A 85 5.08 10.17 -4.38
C ASP A 85 5.31 11.49 -3.50
N THR A 86 6.17 11.55 -2.45
CA THR A 86 6.74 12.54 -1.48
C THR A 86 8.07 12.11 -0.79
N THR A 87 9.13 12.88 -0.85
CA THR A 87 10.49 12.49 -0.45
C THR A 87 10.76 12.50 1.08
N VAL A 88 10.84 11.31 1.72
CA VAL A 88 11.02 11.07 3.19
C VAL A 88 12.49 11.18 3.67
N HIS A 89 13.07 12.37 3.53
CA HIS A 89 14.48 12.67 3.88
C HIS A 89 14.89 12.08 5.25
N ASP A 90 14.04 12.31 6.25
CA ASP A 90 14.19 11.86 7.64
C ASP A 90 12.80 11.79 8.32
N GLU A 91 12.73 11.70 9.64
CA GLU A 91 11.47 11.62 10.39
C GLU A 91 10.72 12.98 10.45
N LEU A 92 11.32 14.07 9.95
CA LEU A 92 10.75 15.42 9.97
C LEU A 92 10.34 15.91 8.57
N ARG A 93 11.09 15.55 7.52
CA ARG A 93 11.00 16.22 6.21
C ARG A 93 10.52 15.29 5.09
N PHE A 94 9.33 15.60 4.56
CA PHE A 94 8.58 14.84 3.57
C PHE A 94 8.23 15.76 2.37
N GLU A 95 8.82 15.54 1.17
CA GLU A 95 8.74 16.44 -0.02
C GLU A 95 8.08 15.87 -1.30
N LEU A 96 6.80 16.19 -1.56
CA LEU A 96 5.94 15.74 -2.67
C LEU A 96 6.66 15.54 -4.02
N ASN A 97 6.35 14.43 -4.69
CA ASN A 97 6.78 14.04 -6.03
C ASN A 97 5.65 14.23 -7.05
N ASP A 98 5.96 14.08 -8.33
CA ASP A 98 5.01 14.24 -9.45
C ASP A 98 4.89 13.00 -10.35
N THR A 99 5.40 11.86 -9.90
CA THR A 99 5.25 10.49 -10.48
C THR A 99 3.83 10.15 -10.89
N TRP A 100 2.87 10.45 -10.04
CA TRP A 100 1.43 10.29 -10.25
C TRP A 100 0.86 11.19 -11.37
N GLY A 101 1.57 12.22 -11.81
CA GLY A 101 1.06 13.23 -12.73
C GLY A 101 1.67 13.20 -14.13
N HIS A 102 2.68 12.37 -14.40
CA HIS A 102 3.39 12.35 -15.70
C HIS A 102 2.66 11.48 -16.75
N PRO A 103 1.97 12.05 -17.75
CA PRO A 103 1.12 11.28 -18.69
C PRO A 103 1.88 10.35 -19.64
N PHE A 104 3.20 10.49 -19.74
CA PHE A 104 4.10 9.59 -20.49
C PHE A 104 5.19 8.99 -19.59
N GLY A 105 5.02 9.10 -18.27
CA GLY A 105 5.98 8.66 -17.27
C GLY A 105 5.82 7.18 -16.88
N PRO A 106 6.55 6.73 -15.84
CA PRO A 106 6.45 5.36 -15.33
C PRO A 106 5.15 5.08 -14.55
N GLN A 107 4.16 5.99 -14.59
CA GLN A 107 2.95 5.97 -13.78
C GLN A 107 2.24 4.61 -13.81
N GLN A 108 1.95 4.07 -15.00
CA GLN A 108 1.27 2.77 -15.16
C GLN A 108 2.12 1.56 -14.73
N LYS A 109 3.44 1.71 -14.59
CA LYS A 109 4.36 0.65 -14.11
C LYS A 109 4.50 0.67 -12.58
N ILE A 110 4.53 1.87 -12.00
CA ILE A 110 4.69 2.07 -10.57
C ILE A 110 3.34 1.95 -9.84
N HIS A 111 2.28 2.55 -10.39
CA HIS A 111 0.99 2.63 -9.72
C HIS A 111 -0.05 1.61 -10.20
N SER A 112 -0.90 1.16 -9.28
CA SER A 112 -2.07 0.33 -9.57
C SER A 112 -3.37 1.13 -9.46
N LEU A 113 -3.57 2.03 -10.42
CA LEU A 113 -4.72 2.92 -10.54
C LEU A 113 -5.95 2.12 -11.00
N THR A 114 -6.59 1.35 -10.11
CA THR A 114 -7.60 0.34 -10.47
C THR A 114 -9.02 0.91 -10.70
N GLY A 115 -9.20 1.51 -11.87
CA GLY A 115 -10.50 1.94 -12.41
C GLY A 115 -11.49 0.81 -12.77
N GLY A 116 -11.08 -0.45 -12.62
CA GLY A 116 -11.88 -1.65 -12.87
C GLY A 116 -11.07 -2.93 -12.59
N PHE A 117 -11.57 -3.76 -11.67
CA PHE A 117 -11.06 -5.07 -11.23
C PHE A 117 -9.67 -5.14 -10.55
N HIS A 118 -9.68 -4.86 -9.24
CA HIS A 118 -8.58 -5.03 -8.27
C HIS A 118 -7.84 -6.39 -8.35
N GLY A 119 -8.58 -7.51 -8.36
CA GLY A 119 -8.02 -8.83 -8.05
C GLY A 119 -6.97 -9.37 -9.03
N ILE A 120 -6.95 -8.90 -10.28
CA ILE A 120 -5.91 -9.27 -11.26
C ILE A 120 -4.60 -8.54 -10.97
N GLU A 121 -4.65 -7.23 -10.71
CA GLU A 121 -3.45 -6.43 -10.45
C GLU A 121 -2.86 -6.73 -9.07
N GLU A 122 -3.71 -6.96 -8.04
CA GLU A 122 -3.34 -7.50 -6.74
C GLU A 122 -2.49 -8.77 -6.89
N PHE A 123 -3.03 -9.74 -7.64
CA PHE A 123 -2.41 -11.04 -7.87
C PHE A 123 -1.11 -10.97 -8.66
N PHE A 124 -1.08 -10.24 -9.78
CA PHE A 124 0.14 -10.08 -10.59
C PHE A 124 1.26 -9.39 -9.81
N THR A 125 0.91 -8.35 -9.04
CA THR A 125 1.86 -7.61 -8.23
C THR A 125 2.41 -8.47 -7.10
N ALA A 126 1.56 -9.25 -6.43
CA ALA A 126 1.96 -10.23 -5.42
C ALA A 126 2.94 -11.28 -5.99
N ILE A 127 2.66 -11.85 -7.17
CA ILE A 127 3.58 -12.78 -7.83
C ILE A 127 4.90 -12.09 -8.17
N LYS A 128 4.90 -10.91 -8.81
CA LYS A 128 6.15 -10.20 -9.13
C LYS A 128 6.98 -9.92 -7.88
N PHE A 129 6.37 -9.49 -6.78
CA PHE A 129 7.06 -9.26 -5.51
C PHE A 129 7.70 -10.54 -4.95
N LEU A 130 6.96 -11.65 -4.90
CA LEU A 130 7.46 -12.92 -4.36
C LEU A 130 8.70 -13.44 -5.11
N TYR A 131 8.81 -13.21 -6.43
CA TYR A 131 9.93 -13.70 -7.25
C TYR A 131 11.06 -12.67 -7.50
N THR A 132 10.85 -11.38 -7.22
CA THR A 132 11.90 -10.33 -7.37
C THR A 132 13.05 -10.53 -6.36
N PRO A 133 14.34 -10.61 -6.73
CA PRO A 133 15.42 -10.88 -5.78
C PRO A 133 15.53 -9.90 -4.59
N ASN A 134 15.86 -10.38 -3.39
CA ASN A 134 15.88 -9.60 -2.14
C ASN A 134 16.86 -8.41 -2.12
N ASP A 135 17.87 -8.42 -2.98
CA ASP A 135 18.83 -7.32 -3.14
C ASP A 135 18.29 -6.18 -4.04
N LYS A 136 17.24 -6.43 -4.82
CA LYS A 136 16.54 -5.42 -5.63
C LYS A 136 15.50 -4.63 -4.82
N ILE A 137 15.96 -3.96 -3.77
CA ILE A 137 15.08 -3.28 -2.80
C ILE A 137 14.17 -2.21 -3.42
N GLU A 138 14.62 -1.50 -4.46
CA GLU A 138 13.83 -0.50 -5.19
C GLU A 138 12.67 -1.14 -5.98
N GLU A 139 12.91 -2.29 -6.62
CA GLU A 139 11.88 -3.02 -7.38
C GLU A 139 10.86 -3.65 -6.41
N LEU A 140 11.33 -4.22 -5.30
CA LEU A 140 10.48 -4.72 -4.21
C LEU A 140 9.62 -3.62 -3.59
N GLY A 141 10.20 -2.43 -3.40
CA GLY A 141 9.49 -1.24 -2.96
C GLY A 141 8.36 -0.86 -3.90
N LYS A 142 8.68 -0.57 -5.17
CA LYS A 142 7.68 -0.24 -6.20
C LYS A 142 6.57 -1.28 -6.34
N LEU A 143 6.89 -2.56 -6.13
CA LEU A 143 5.89 -3.64 -6.13
C LEU A 143 5.01 -3.65 -4.87
N LEU A 144 5.52 -3.31 -3.68
CA LEU A 144 4.68 -3.10 -2.50
C LEU A 144 3.82 -1.83 -2.62
N HIS A 145 4.33 -0.77 -3.25
CA HIS A 145 3.56 0.44 -3.57
C HIS A 145 2.37 0.09 -4.43
N ARG A 146 2.67 -0.49 -5.61
CA ARG A 146 1.67 -1.00 -6.54
C ARG A 146 0.68 -1.95 -5.87
N PHE A 147 1.12 -2.74 -4.89
CA PHE A 147 0.25 -3.67 -4.18
C PHE A 147 -0.74 -2.92 -3.28
N GLY A 148 -0.29 -1.95 -2.48
CA GLY A 148 -1.19 -1.15 -1.65
C GLY A 148 -2.10 -0.22 -2.46
N ASP A 149 -1.63 0.30 -3.60
CA ASP A 149 -2.44 1.04 -4.59
C ASP A 149 -3.68 0.26 -5.03
N THR A 150 -3.56 -1.08 -5.18
CA THR A 150 -4.73 -1.91 -5.53
C THR A 150 -5.85 -1.76 -4.51
N TYR A 151 -5.53 -1.46 -3.24
CA TYR A 151 -6.50 -1.24 -2.17
C TYR A 151 -6.94 0.23 -2.06
N ALA A 152 -6.00 1.17 -2.17
CA ALA A 152 -6.27 2.61 -2.14
C ALA A 152 -7.12 3.05 -3.34
N HIS A 153 -6.62 2.83 -4.56
CA HIS A 153 -7.23 3.24 -5.82
C HIS A 153 -8.20 2.21 -6.42
N THR A 154 -8.84 1.36 -5.60
CA THR A 154 -10.14 0.79 -6.02
C THR A 154 -11.18 1.90 -5.93
N LYS A 155 -11.93 2.18 -7.01
CA LYS A 155 -12.96 3.22 -6.96
C LYS A 155 -14.02 2.94 -5.89
N ILE A 156 -14.49 4.02 -5.24
CA ILE A 156 -15.52 4.01 -4.19
C ILE A 156 -16.85 3.39 -4.66
N ASP A 157 -17.16 3.50 -5.96
CA ASP A 157 -18.40 3.07 -6.59
C ASP A 157 -18.38 1.65 -7.19
N ASN A 158 -17.25 0.94 -7.14
CA ASN A 158 -17.14 -0.44 -7.65
C ASN A 158 -17.88 -1.48 -6.78
N LEU A 159 -18.18 -1.15 -5.52
CA LEU A 159 -18.85 -2.01 -4.54
C LEU A 159 -19.94 -1.21 -3.81
N LYS A 160 -20.98 -0.79 -4.53
CA LYS A 160 -22.10 0.02 -4.00
C LYS A 160 -23.46 -0.61 -4.31
N PRO A 161 -24.50 -0.33 -3.52
CA PRO A 161 -25.89 -0.44 -3.95
C PRO A 161 -26.22 0.55 -5.09
N ASP A 162 -27.21 0.21 -5.92
CA ASP A 162 -27.54 0.93 -7.17
C ASP A 162 -27.99 2.40 -6.95
N ASP A 163 -28.42 2.78 -5.74
CA ASP A 163 -28.91 4.12 -5.40
C ASP A 163 -27.79 5.14 -5.10
N ILE A 164 -26.53 4.70 -5.04
CA ILE A 164 -25.38 5.56 -4.72
C ILE A 164 -24.73 6.12 -6.01
N LYS A 165 -24.50 7.44 -6.06
CA LYS A 165 -23.92 8.13 -7.23
C LYS A 165 -22.41 7.87 -7.40
N GLU A 166 -21.96 7.75 -8.64
CA GLU A 166 -20.54 7.46 -9.02
C GLU A 166 -19.56 8.56 -8.61
N HIS A 167 -20.01 9.81 -8.54
CA HIS A 167 -19.16 10.97 -8.23
C HIS A 167 -19.71 11.71 -7.01
N ILE A 168 -19.40 11.19 -5.83
CA ILE A 168 -19.78 11.79 -4.56
C ILE A 168 -18.64 12.66 -3.99
N ASN A 169 -18.92 13.93 -3.73
CA ASN A 169 -18.02 14.83 -3.03
C ASN A 169 -18.11 14.59 -1.51
N LEU A 170 -17.16 13.83 -0.97
CA LEU A 170 -17.08 13.45 0.45
C LEU A 170 -17.05 14.63 1.43
N GLU A 171 -16.71 15.86 1.02
CA GLU A 171 -16.79 17.05 1.87
C GLU A 171 -18.23 17.46 2.19
N LYS A 172 -19.19 17.10 1.33
CA LYS A 172 -20.58 17.62 1.34
C LYS A 172 -21.64 16.55 1.62
N VAL A 173 -21.22 15.39 2.11
CA VAL A 173 -22.08 14.20 2.28
C VAL A 173 -22.44 14.04 3.75
N ASP A 174 -23.69 13.63 4.00
CA ASP A 174 -24.24 13.38 5.32
C ASP A 174 -23.73 12.06 5.95
N ASP A 175 -23.90 11.96 7.27
CA ASP A 175 -23.50 10.79 8.07
C ASP A 175 -24.19 9.48 7.62
N GLU A 176 -25.43 9.52 7.10
CA GLU A 176 -26.16 8.31 6.69
C GLU A 176 -25.61 7.76 5.38
N THR A 177 -25.38 8.62 4.39
CA THR A 177 -24.73 8.24 3.12
C THR A 177 -23.30 7.74 3.35
N ILE A 178 -22.54 8.39 4.24
CA ILE A 178 -21.21 7.91 4.65
C ILE A 178 -21.28 6.52 5.31
N LYS A 179 -22.31 6.25 6.13
CA LYS A 179 -22.51 4.93 6.75
C LYS A 179 -22.86 3.86 5.72
N LYS A 180 -23.77 4.14 4.77
CA LYS A 180 -24.13 3.21 3.67
C LYS A 180 -22.90 2.81 2.86
N TYR A 181 -21.97 3.74 2.63
CA TYR A 181 -20.68 3.43 2.02
C TYR A 181 -19.87 2.43 2.84
N ILE A 182 -19.65 2.64 4.15
CA ILE A 182 -18.91 1.65 4.97
C ILE A 182 -19.54 0.26 4.91
N GLU A 183 -20.87 0.19 4.92
CA GLU A 183 -21.60 -1.08 4.89
C GLU A 183 -21.46 -1.82 3.55
N SER A 184 -21.26 -1.11 2.44
CA SER A 184 -21.06 -1.74 1.11
C SER A 184 -19.65 -2.32 0.91
N TRP A 185 -18.66 -1.89 1.69
CA TRP A 185 -17.30 -2.45 1.69
C TRP A 185 -17.12 -3.70 2.57
N GLN A 186 -18.21 -4.33 3.02
CA GLN A 186 -18.18 -5.59 3.76
C GLN A 186 -17.95 -6.81 2.84
N VAL A 187 -16.69 -7.01 2.43
CA VAL A 187 -16.26 -8.23 1.73
C VAL A 187 -16.08 -9.42 2.69
N GLY A 188 -16.48 -10.61 2.22
CA GLY A 188 -16.42 -11.86 2.99
C GLY A 188 -15.02 -12.44 3.15
N SER A 189 -14.85 -13.31 4.16
CA SER A 189 -13.57 -13.89 4.60
C SER A 189 -12.87 -14.81 3.57
N GLU A 190 -13.54 -15.25 2.51
CA GLU A 190 -12.97 -16.16 1.51
C GLU A 190 -11.99 -15.47 0.52
N GLN A 191 -11.89 -14.14 0.58
CA GLN A 191 -11.16 -13.26 -0.37
C GLN A 191 -9.65 -13.07 -0.07
N THR A 192 -9.06 -13.81 0.87
CA THR A 192 -7.62 -13.65 1.22
C THR A 192 -6.68 -13.85 0.03
N LEU A 193 -5.57 -13.11 -0.02
CA LEU A 193 -4.56 -13.28 -1.06
C LEU A 193 -3.99 -14.70 -1.09
N LYS A 194 -3.91 -15.35 0.08
CA LYS A 194 -3.51 -16.76 0.22
C LYS A 194 -4.37 -17.70 -0.63
N SER A 195 -5.71 -17.64 -0.49
CA SER A 195 -6.63 -18.49 -1.26
C SER A 195 -6.61 -18.19 -2.76
N LYS A 196 -6.35 -16.93 -3.15
CA LYS A 196 -6.15 -16.51 -4.54
C LYS A 196 -4.83 -17.02 -5.12
N VAL A 197 -3.71 -16.91 -4.39
CA VAL A 197 -2.35 -17.10 -4.91
C VAL A 197 -1.87 -18.56 -4.83
N GLU A 198 -2.05 -19.25 -3.68
CA GLU A 198 -1.47 -20.59 -3.45
C GLU A 198 -1.76 -21.62 -4.56
N PRO A 199 -2.98 -21.72 -5.14
CA PRO A 199 -3.27 -22.65 -6.24
C PRO A 199 -2.39 -22.41 -7.47
N TRP A 200 -2.05 -21.15 -7.74
CA TRP A 200 -1.26 -20.74 -8.91
C TRP A 200 0.24 -20.77 -8.68
N VAL A 201 0.72 -20.74 -7.42
CA VAL A 201 2.17 -20.75 -7.15
C VAL A 201 2.83 -22.01 -7.73
N THR A 202 2.16 -23.16 -7.71
CA THR A 202 2.69 -24.39 -8.34
C THR A 202 2.78 -24.26 -9.87
N PHE A 203 1.75 -23.66 -10.49
CA PHE A 203 1.70 -23.41 -11.93
C PHE A 203 2.81 -22.43 -12.37
N PHE A 204 2.97 -21.30 -11.67
CA PHE A 204 4.01 -20.32 -11.99
C PHE A 204 5.42 -20.80 -11.70
N ASN A 205 5.63 -21.59 -10.63
CA ASN A 205 6.93 -22.21 -10.37
C ASN A 205 7.41 -23.09 -11.53
N TYR A 206 6.49 -23.77 -12.22
CA TYR A 206 6.80 -24.52 -13.42
C TYR A 206 7.15 -23.57 -14.57
N TYR A 207 6.24 -22.67 -14.95
CA TYR A 207 6.41 -21.87 -16.16
C TYR A 207 7.47 -20.78 -16.07
N MET A 208 7.71 -20.18 -14.89
CA MET A 208 8.78 -19.20 -14.72
C MET A 208 10.16 -19.84 -14.50
N ARG A 209 10.21 -21.13 -14.14
CA ARG A 209 11.46 -21.92 -14.23
C ARG A 209 11.81 -22.23 -15.68
N GLU A 210 10.81 -22.58 -16.48
CA GLU A 210 10.98 -22.91 -17.90
C GLU A 210 11.27 -21.68 -18.77
N TYR A 211 10.66 -20.53 -18.45
CA TYR A 211 10.63 -19.36 -19.34
C TYR A 211 11.04 -18.02 -18.69
N GLY A 212 11.45 -18.00 -17.43
CA GLY A 212 11.78 -16.77 -16.68
C GLY A 212 10.54 -15.97 -16.26
N ILE A 213 10.77 -14.84 -15.57
CA ILE A 213 9.70 -13.92 -15.13
C ILE A 213 8.95 -13.29 -16.32
N ASP A 214 9.65 -13.13 -17.44
CA ASP A 214 9.13 -12.65 -18.74
C ASP A 214 7.92 -13.47 -19.24
N PHE A 215 7.70 -14.69 -18.74
CA PHE A 215 6.46 -15.44 -18.96
C PHE A 215 5.20 -14.63 -18.60
N LEU A 216 5.25 -13.82 -17.54
CA LEU A 216 4.12 -13.00 -17.09
C LEU A 216 3.73 -11.92 -18.13
N GLU A 217 4.63 -11.58 -19.06
CA GLU A 217 4.46 -10.51 -20.05
C GLU A 217 4.47 -11.05 -21.49
N ASN A 218 4.87 -12.31 -21.71
CA ASN A 218 4.91 -12.95 -23.03
C ASN A 218 3.55 -13.54 -23.43
N GLU A 219 2.68 -12.72 -24.02
CA GLU A 219 1.34 -13.14 -24.47
C GLU A 219 1.35 -14.35 -25.41
N SER A 220 2.31 -14.46 -26.34
CA SER A 220 2.35 -15.56 -27.31
C SER A 220 2.56 -16.91 -26.61
N LYS A 221 3.46 -16.98 -25.62
CA LYS A 221 3.64 -18.17 -24.78
C LYS A 221 2.40 -18.45 -23.93
N GLN A 222 1.80 -17.41 -23.35
CA GLN A 222 0.55 -17.57 -22.58
C GLN A 222 -0.58 -18.15 -23.44
N LYS A 223 -0.77 -17.65 -24.67
CA LYS A 223 -1.78 -18.13 -25.63
C LYS A 223 -1.58 -19.59 -26.02
N ILE A 224 -0.34 -20.09 -26.08
CA ILE A 224 -0.07 -21.52 -26.26
C ILE A 224 -0.49 -22.33 -25.02
N ILE A 225 -0.19 -21.84 -23.82
CA ILE A 225 -0.44 -22.55 -22.55
C ILE A 225 -1.93 -22.55 -22.15
N PHE A 226 -2.63 -21.43 -22.36
CA PHE A 226 -4.03 -21.23 -22.01
C PHE A 226 -4.98 -21.35 -23.22
N GLN A 227 -4.61 -22.17 -24.21
CA GLN A 227 -5.49 -22.60 -25.31
C GLN A 227 -6.15 -21.42 -26.07
N GLY A 228 -5.34 -20.44 -26.46
CA GLY A 228 -5.75 -19.24 -27.19
C GLY A 228 -5.93 -17.97 -26.34
N LYS A 229 -5.92 -18.09 -25.01
CA LYS A 229 -6.08 -16.96 -24.07
C LYS A 229 -4.75 -16.47 -23.50
N THR A 230 -4.65 -15.20 -23.15
CA THR A 230 -3.61 -14.69 -22.24
C THR A 230 -3.88 -15.18 -20.81
N LEU A 231 -2.86 -15.09 -19.95
CA LEU A 231 -3.01 -15.31 -18.52
C LEU A 231 -4.02 -14.34 -17.90
N LYS A 232 -4.05 -13.08 -18.36
CA LYS A 232 -5.00 -12.06 -17.89
C LYS A 232 -6.44 -12.41 -18.23
N GLU A 233 -6.71 -12.90 -19.44
CA GLU A 233 -8.04 -13.37 -19.84
C GLU A 233 -8.47 -14.63 -19.05
N ALA A 234 -7.55 -15.59 -18.86
CA ALA A 234 -7.84 -16.78 -18.05
C ALA A 234 -8.16 -16.44 -16.58
N LEU A 235 -7.44 -15.47 -15.99
CA LEU A 235 -7.74 -14.97 -14.64
C LEU A 235 -9.06 -14.18 -14.60
N LYS A 236 -9.38 -13.39 -15.63
CA LYS A 236 -10.66 -12.68 -15.76
C LYS A 236 -11.84 -13.65 -15.73
N ASP A 237 -11.78 -14.73 -16.50
CA ASP A 237 -12.84 -15.75 -16.51
C ASP A 237 -13.06 -16.47 -15.15
N ILE A 238 -12.03 -16.52 -14.31
CA ILE A 238 -12.05 -17.23 -13.02
C ILE A 238 -12.49 -16.30 -11.88
N TYR A 239 -12.05 -15.03 -11.90
CA TYR A 239 -12.21 -14.11 -10.77
C TYR A 239 -13.19 -12.96 -11.01
N MET A 240 -13.64 -12.70 -12.25
CA MET A 240 -14.61 -11.64 -12.55
C MET A 240 -16.06 -12.16 -12.46
N PRO A 241 -16.90 -11.67 -11.54
CA PRO A 241 -18.31 -12.04 -11.48
C PRO A 241 -19.07 -11.58 -12.74
N LYS A 242 -20.07 -12.34 -13.16
CA LYS A 242 -20.98 -11.91 -14.24
C LYS A 242 -21.69 -10.61 -13.83
N GLY A 243 -21.60 -9.58 -14.67
CA GLY A 243 -22.26 -8.29 -14.45
C GLY A 243 -21.37 -7.18 -13.88
N THR A 244 -20.09 -7.43 -13.56
CA THR A 244 -19.15 -6.36 -13.23
C THR A 244 -18.60 -5.69 -14.48
N SER A 245 -18.21 -4.41 -14.36
CA SER A 245 -17.57 -3.64 -15.43
C SER A 245 -16.24 -4.25 -15.88
N ASP A 246 -15.86 -3.98 -17.14
CA ASP A 246 -14.61 -4.44 -17.71
C ASP A 246 -13.39 -3.90 -16.96
N PHE A 247 -12.25 -4.60 -17.07
CA PHE A 247 -10.96 -4.11 -16.57
C PHE A 247 -10.58 -2.81 -17.28
N ILE A 248 -10.69 -1.69 -16.57
CA ILE A 248 -10.23 -0.38 -17.02
C ILE A 248 -9.16 0.10 -16.05
N MET A 249 -7.92 0.18 -16.51
CA MET A 249 -6.87 0.86 -15.75
C MET A 249 -7.17 2.37 -15.78
N TYR A 250 -7.26 3.00 -14.63
CA TYR A 250 -7.40 4.44 -14.50
C TYR A 250 -6.07 5.11 -14.89
N GLY A 251 -6.13 6.29 -15.52
CA GLY A 251 -4.93 6.90 -16.10
C GLY A 251 -4.31 6.14 -17.30
N LYS A 252 -5.05 5.19 -17.91
CA LYS A 252 -4.61 4.51 -19.15
C LYS A 252 -4.29 5.52 -20.27
N ASP A 253 -5.06 6.60 -20.32
CA ASP A 253 -5.03 7.61 -21.40
C ASP A 253 -4.68 9.03 -20.89
N GLY A 254 -4.11 9.18 -19.68
CA GLY A 254 -3.59 10.48 -19.21
C GLY A 254 -3.71 10.75 -17.69
N TYR A 255 -3.69 12.04 -17.34
CA TYR A 255 -3.71 12.58 -15.97
C TYR A 255 -4.73 11.93 -15.03
N THR A 256 -4.29 11.57 -13.82
CA THR A 256 -5.15 11.26 -12.68
C THR A 256 -5.51 12.52 -11.92
N GLY A 257 -6.70 13.08 -12.19
CA GLY A 257 -7.20 14.26 -11.46
C GLY A 257 -7.47 14.03 -9.97
N GLU A 258 -7.56 12.77 -9.53
CA GLU A 258 -8.03 12.43 -8.19
C GLU A 258 -7.08 12.89 -7.07
N HIS A 259 -5.76 12.81 -7.23
CA HIS A 259 -4.81 13.44 -6.27
C HIS A 259 -5.11 14.94 -6.05
N ALA A 260 -5.53 15.65 -7.11
CA ALA A 260 -5.76 17.10 -7.07
C ALA A 260 -7.22 17.54 -6.81
N PHE A 261 -8.18 16.59 -6.78
CA PHE A 261 -9.62 16.91 -6.72
C PHE A 261 -10.50 15.95 -5.89
N ALA A 262 -10.05 14.71 -5.61
CA ALA A 262 -10.81 13.70 -4.88
C ALA A 262 -10.14 13.28 -3.57
N ASP A 263 -8.83 13.06 -3.59
CA ASP A 263 -8.06 12.59 -2.43
C ASP A 263 -7.64 13.72 -1.46
N GLY A 264 -7.89 14.98 -1.86
CA GLY A 264 -7.77 16.16 -1.00
C GLY A 264 -6.36 16.45 -0.47
N GLY A 265 -5.34 15.81 -1.02
CA GLY A 265 -3.95 15.94 -0.59
C GLY A 265 -3.70 15.53 0.86
N TYR A 266 -4.31 14.42 1.31
CA TYR A 266 -4.18 13.74 2.63
C TYR A 266 -5.33 14.06 3.60
N PRO A 267 -6.25 13.10 3.83
CA PRO A 267 -5.91 11.95 4.66
C PRO A 267 -6.12 10.59 3.97
N ASP A 268 -5.44 9.56 4.46
CA ASP A 268 -5.79 8.18 4.11
C ASP A 268 -7.27 7.91 4.44
N MET A 269 -8.06 7.53 3.44
CA MET A 269 -9.50 7.33 3.61
C MET A 269 -9.84 5.96 4.22
N ILE A 270 -8.94 5.41 5.05
CA ILE A 270 -9.10 4.09 5.69
C ILE A 270 -10.39 4.04 6.52
N TYR A 271 -10.78 5.16 7.13
CA TYR A 271 -12.03 5.26 7.89
C TYR A 271 -13.29 4.97 7.04
N LEU A 272 -13.26 5.14 5.71
CA LEU A 272 -14.36 4.79 4.79
C LEU A 272 -14.36 3.30 4.38
N ARG A 273 -13.23 2.60 4.54
CA ARG A 273 -13.07 1.20 4.11
C ARG A 273 -12.34 0.34 5.17
N PRO A 274 -12.78 0.33 6.44
CA PRO A 274 -12.02 -0.28 7.53
C PRO A 274 -11.75 -1.77 7.31
N ASN A 275 -12.74 -2.53 6.85
CA ASN A 275 -12.59 -3.96 6.54
C ASN A 275 -11.66 -4.20 5.35
N TRP A 276 -11.65 -3.30 4.36
CA TRP A 276 -10.79 -3.39 3.18
C TRP A 276 -9.32 -3.19 3.55
N TYR A 277 -9.04 -2.20 4.40
CA TYR A 277 -7.70 -2.00 4.96
C TYR A 277 -7.27 -3.17 5.87
N PHE A 278 -8.18 -3.76 6.63
CA PHE A 278 -7.87 -4.95 7.42
C PHE A 278 -7.44 -6.15 6.54
N ILE A 279 -8.10 -6.33 5.39
CA ILE A 279 -7.70 -7.35 4.39
C ILE A 279 -6.38 -6.99 3.72
N TYR A 280 -6.14 -5.71 3.39
CA TYR A 280 -4.83 -5.23 2.92
C TYR A 280 -3.72 -5.63 3.89
N VAL A 281 -3.87 -5.33 5.19
CA VAL A 281 -2.91 -5.68 6.23
C VAL A 281 -2.65 -7.19 6.30
N GLN A 282 -3.69 -8.03 6.27
CA GLN A 282 -3.56 -9.48 6.25
C GLN A 282 -2.78 -9.97 5.02
N ASN A 283 -3.13 -9.47 3.84
CA ASN A 283 -2.57 -9.90 2.58
C ASN A 283 -1.13 -9.40 2.40
N LEU A 284 -0.85 -8.16 2.79
CA LEU A 284 0.49 -7.57 2.89
C LEU A 284 1.38 -8.36 3.85
N ALA A 285 0.88 -8.66 5.05
CA ALA A 285 1.63 -9.43 6.04
C ALA A 285 1.91 -10.86 5.56
N TRP A 286 0.96 -11.51 4.89
CA TRP A 286 1.19 -12.81 4.25
C TRP A 286 2.27 -12.71 3.16
N LEU A 287 2.23 -11.66 2.33
CA LEU A 287 3.18 -11.43 1.26
C LEU A 287 4.61 -11.24 1.80
N ILE A 288 4.78 -10.36 2.80
CA ILE A 288 6.06 -10.07 3.47
C ILE A 288 6.57 -11.30 4.23
N ALA A 289 5.69 -12.01 4.95
CA ALA A 289 6.07 -13.19 5.72
C ALA A 289 6.59 -14.32 4.82
N ASN A 290 5.91 -14.60 3.70
CA ASN A 290 6.41 -15.55 2.71
C ASN A 290 7.72 -15.05 2.09
N LYS A 291 7.78 -13.79 1.67
CA LYS A 291 8.94 -13.22 0.97
C LYS A 291 10.26 -13.36 1.74
N TYR A 292 10.22 -13.06 3.03
CA TYR A 292 11.40 -13.00 3.89
C TYR A 292 11.49 -14.16 4.89
N ASN A 293 10.64 -15.19 4.72
CA ASN A 293 10.55 -16.36 5.60
C ASN A 293 10.37 -15.96 7.09
N LEU A 294 9.41 -15.07 7.34
CA LEU A 294 9.01 -14.62 8.67
C LEU A 294 7.77 -15.37 9.15
N GLU A 295 7.52 -15.34 10.46
CA GLU A 295 6.38 -16.02 11.08
C GLU A 295 5.12 -15.16 10.99
N TYR A 296 4.23 -15.45 10.04
CA TYR A 296 2.93 -14.76 9.89
C TYR A 296 2.11 -14.73 11.20
N SER A 297 2.24 -15.74 12.05
CA SER A 297 1.60 -15.83 13.37
C SER A 297 2.02 -14.76 14.38
N LYS A 298 3.07 -13.97 14.10
CA LYS A 298 3.48 -12.81 14.94
C LYS A 298 2.68 -11.54 14.62
N LEU A 299 1.88 -11.52 13.55
CA LEU A 299 1.02 -10.40 13.22
C LEU A 299 -0.11 -10.23 14.26
N ASP A 300 -0.05 -9.18 15.07
CA ASP A 300 -1.12 -8.84 16.01
C ASP A 300 -2.27 -8.10 15.29
N LEU A 301 -3.18 -8.87 14.71
CA LEU A 301 -4.43 -8.36 14.14
C LEU A 301 -5.34 -7.68 15.19
N SER A 302 -5.16 -7.95 16.50
CA SER A 302 -5.94 -7.25 17.53
C SER A 302 -5.55 -5.77 17.64
N LEU A 303 -4.29 -5.42 17.35
CA LEU A 303 -3.87 -4.01 17.31
C LEU A 303 -4.52 -3.27 16.14
N PHE A 304 -4.55 -3.87 14.95
CA PHE A 304 -5.24 -3.28 13.80
C PHE A 304 -6.73 -3.12 14.03
N ASN A 305 -7.40 -4.08 14.68
CA ASN A 305 -8.79 -3.92 15.11
C ASN A 305 -8.97 -2.73 16.07
N LYS A 306 -8.10 -2.55 17.08
CA LYS A 306 -8.14 -1.40 17.99
C LYS A 306 -7.98 -0.06 17.25
N MET A 307 -7.05 0.03 16.28
CA MET A 307 -6.87 1.22 15.46
C MET A 307 -8.11 1.51 14.58
N LEU A 308 -8.70 0.49 13.96
CA LEU A 308 -9.90 0.62 13.14
C LEU A 308 -11.15 1.00 13.96
N ASP A 309 -11.32 0.40 15.14
CA ASP A 309 -12.37 0.75 16.09
C ASP A 309 -12.26 2.21 16.57
N PHE A 310 -11.03 2.71 16.76
CA PHE A 310 -10.79 4.12 17.04
C PHE A 310 -11.18 5.01 15.85
N LEU A 311 -10.77 4.69 14.61
CA LEU A 311 -11.19 5.46 13.44
C LEU A 311 -12.71 5.49 13.30
N LYS A 312 -13.38 4.36 13.54
CA LYS A 312 -14.84 4.24 13.49
C LYS A 312 -15.54 5.12 14.55
N ARG A 313 -15.00 5.20 15.77
CA ARG A 313 -15.51 6.12 16.81
C ARG A 313 -15.33 7.59 16.43
N ASN A 314 -14.23 7.94 15.78
CA ASN A 314 -13.86 9.31 15.42
C ASN A 314 -14.23 9.69 13.97
N GLN A 315 -15.07 8.89 13.30
CA GLN A 315 -15.36 8.97 11.86
C GLN A 315 -15.78 10.37 11.38
N LYS A 316 -16.49 11.14 12.20
CA LYS A 316 -16.93 12.52 11.87
C LYS A 316 -15.76 13.50 11.68
N GLU A 317 -14.60 13.18 12.25
CA GLU A 317 -13.35 13.95 12.11
C GLU A 317 -12.57 13.56 10.84
N LYS A 318 -13.08 12.61 10.04
CA LYS A 318 -12.45 12.04 8.84
C LYS A 318 -11.01 11.59 9.09
N PRO A 319 -10.79 10.69 10.06
CA PRO A 319 -9.48 10.49 10.65
C PRO A 319 -8.52 9.71 9.74
N SER A 320 -7.29 10.22 9.63
CA SER A 320 -6.12 9.51 9.07
C SER A 320 -5.55 8.52 10.08
N MET A 321 -5.06 7.37 9.60
CA MET A 321 -4.36 6.39 10.41
C MET A 321 -2.84 6.65 10.53
N LYS A 322 -2.23 7.55 9.74
CA LYS A 322 -0.77 7.78 9.72
C LYS A 322 -0.18 7.94 11.13
N GLY A 323 -0.58 8.98 11.86
CA GLY A 323 0.00 9.29 13.18
C GLY A 323 -0.31 8.24 14.26
N ILE A 324 -1.42 7.52 14.10
CA ILE A 324 -1.80 6.37 14.93
C ILE A 324 -0.81 5.21 14.72
N ILE A 325 -0.53 4.88 13.45
CA ILE A 325 0.45 3.85 13.07
C ILE A 325 1.86 4.27 13.50
N ASP A 326 2.24 5.54 13.31
CA ASP A 326 3.56 6.06 13.70
C ASP A 326 3.79 5.98 15.22
N TYR A 327 2.74 6.17 16.05
CA TYR A 327 2.80 5.91 17.49
C TYR A 327 2.99 4.43 17.82
N GLU A 328 2.29 3.52 17.14
CA GLU A 328 2.48 2.08 17.34
C GLU A 328 3.88 1.63 16.88
N ILE A 329 4.40 2.18 15.77
CA ILE A 329 5.80 2.02 15.36
C ILE A 329 6.75 2.51 16.46
N ALA A 330 6.51 3.69 17.05
CA ALA A 330 7.33 4.21 18.14
C ALA A 330 7.36 3.24 19.34
N LYS A 331 6.21 2.64 19.71
CA LYS A 331 6.13 1.59 20.74
C LYS A 331 6.95 0.34 20.39
N PHE A 332 6.82 -0.20 19.18
CA PHE A 332 7.65 -1.33 18.70
C PHE A 332 9.15 -1.02 18.67
N LEU A 333 9.51 0.25 18.42
CA LEU A 333 10.89 0.71 18.43
C LEU A 333 11.43 0.98 19.85
N GLY A 334 10.57 1.18 20.85
CA GLY A 334 10.94 1.62 22.20
C GLY A 334 11.22 3.13 22.29
N LYS A 335 10.68 3.91 21.36
CA LYS A 335 10.82 5.37 21.32
C LYS A 335 9.74 6.05 22.18
N LYS A 336 10.12 7.16 22.82
CA LYS A 336 9.21 8.10 23.50
C LYS A 336 8.82 9.30 22.64
N GLU A 337 9.37 9.39 21.43
CA GLU A 337 9.23 10.52 20.52
C GLU A 337 8.57 10.04 19.22
N ILE A 338 7.56 10.79 18.77
CA ILE A 338 6.75 10.51 17.58
C ILE A 338 6.71 11.80 16.76
N TYR A 339 6.87 11.72 15.45
CA TYR A 339 6.91 12.88 14.57
C TYR A 339 5.75 12.86 13.60
N ILE A 340 5.01 13.96 13.53
CA ILE A 340 3.96 14.22 12.56
C ILE A 340 4.51 15.26 11.57
N PRO A 341 5.02 14.84 10.40
CA PRO A 341 5.64 15.75 9.44
C PRO A 341 4.60 16.63 8.74
N VAL A 342 5.03 17.83 8.33
CA VAL A 342 4.27 18.71 7.43
C VAL A 342 4.81 18.53 6.02
N TYR A 343 3.98 17.98 5.13
CA TYR A 343 4.36 17.68 3.76
C TYR A 343 4.51 18.97 2.95
N TYR A 344 5.56 19.05 2.14
CA TYR A 344 5.82 20.21 1.28
C TYR A 344 6.10 19.80 -0.16
N ALA A 345 5.92 20.72 -1.10
CA ALA A 345 6.32 20.53 -2.48
C ALA A 345 7.56 21.37 -2.81
N ASN A 346 8.31 20.95 -3.82
CA ASN A 346 9.54 21.61 -4.26
C ASN A 346 9.38 22.12 -5.70
N SER A 347 9.77 23.38 -5.95
CA SER A 347 9.49 24.10 -7.20
C SER A 347 9.91 23.41 -8.52
N PRO A 348 10.97 22.56 -8.59
CA PRO A 348 11.28 21.83 -9.82
C PRO A 348 10.26 20.74 -10.18
N ARG A 349 9.42 20.34 -9.23
CA ARG A 349 8.37 19.31 -9.39
C ARG A 349 7.04 20.02 -9.58
N ILE A 350 6.66 20.25 -10.83
CA ILE A 350 5.60 21.23 -11.17
C ILE A 350 4.24 20.76 -10.65
N LEU A 351 3.90 19.47 -10.80
CA LEU A 351 2.58 18.96 -10.41
C LEU A 351 2.47 18.81 -8.89
N ALA A 352 3.55 18.37 -8.24
CA ALA A 352 3.70 18.42 -6.79
C ALA A 352 3.52 19.85 -6.25
N SER A 353 4.09 20.86 -6.93
CA SER A 353 3.94 22.27 -6.53
C SER A 353 2.52 22.80 -6.71
N VAL A 354 1.80 22.32 -7.72
CA VAL A 354 0.38 22.64 -7.93
C VAL A 354 -0.52 22.01 -6.85
N ASP A 355 -0.27 20.75 -6.46
CA ASP A 355 -0.94 20.15 -5.29
C ASP A 355 -0.56 20.91 -4.01
N GLY A 356 0.74 21.19 -3.85
CA GLY A 356 1.34 22.11 -2.88
C GLY A 356 0.44 23.31 -2.57
N ILE A 357 0.10 24.09 -3.61
CA ILE A 357 -0.70 25.31 -3.55
C ILE A 357 -2.21 25.05 -3.35
N LYS A 358 -2.73 23.86 -3.68
CA LYS A 358 -4.16 23.48 -3.56
C LYS A 358 -4.52 22.81 -2.24
N THR A 359 -3.53 22.31 -1.52
CA THR A 359 -3.70 21.54 -0.29
C THR A 359 -3.19 22.34 0.91
N ASN A 360 -3.70 22.07 2.12
CA ASN A 360 -3.26 22.74 3.35
C ASN A 360 -2.62 21.74 4.32
N TYR A 361 -1.41 21.29 3.98
CA TYR A 361 -0.67 20.28 4.74
C TYR A 361 -0.43 20.67 6.20
N LEU A 362 -0.32 21.97 6.52
CA LEU A 362 -0.18 22.41 7.91
C LEU A 362 -1.45 22.14 8.71
N GLN A 363 -2.64 22.41 8.15
CA GLN A 363 -3.90 22.10 8.82
C GLN A 363 -4.12 20.58 8.91
N ILE A 364 -3.74 19.83 7.86
CA ILE A 364 -3.84 18.37 7.86
C ILE A 364 -2.94 17.76 8.96
N ALA A 365 -1.66 18.17 9.03
CA ALA A 365 -0.74 17.72 10.07
C ALA A 365 -1.23 18.07 11.49
N LYS A 366 -1.88 19.23 11.68
CA LYS A 366 -2.55 19.60 12.95
C LYS A 366 -3.73 18.68 13.27
N ASN A 367 -4.54 18.29 12.28
CA ASN A 367 -5.63 17.33 12.48
C ASN A 367 -5.10 15.94 12.86
N VAL A 368 -4.04 15.48 12.18
CA VAL A 368 -3.35 14.21 12.49
C VAL A 368 -2.75 14.23 13.90
N LEU A 369 -2.10 15.34 14.29
CA LEU A 369 -1.58 15.55 15.64
C LEU A 369 -2.66 15.38 16.72
N GLU A 370 -3.80 16.06 16.59
CA GLU A 370 -4.88 15.99 17.59
C GLU A 370 -5.52 14.61 17.67
N LEU A 371 -5.74 13.95 16.52
CA LEU A 371 -6.22 12.56 16.48
C LEU A 371 -5.21 11.59 17.11
N THR A 372 -3.92 11.78 16.86
CA THR A 372 -2.84 10.97 17.44
C THR A 372 -2.79 11.14 18.96
N LYS A 373 -2.91 12.37 19.48
CA LYS A 373 -3.02 12.63 20.92
C LYS A 373 -4.25 11.95 21.54
N LYS A 374 -5.42 12.00 20.89
CA LYS A 374 -6.63 11.29 21.34
C LYS A 374 -6.39 9.77 21.41
N TYR A 375 -5.77 9.18 20.39
CA TYR A 375 -5.45 7.75 20.39
C TYR A 375 -4.46 7.35 21.48
N ILE A 376 -3.39 8.15 21.69
CA ILE A 376 -2.40 7.93 22.75
C ILE A 376 -3.06 7.92 24.13
N VAL A 377 -4.02 8.84 24.38
CA VAL A 377 -4.82 8.85 25.62
C VAL A 377 -5.73 7.61 25.74
N GLU A 378 -6.37 7.18 24.64
CA GLU A 378 -7.19 5.97 24.64
C GLU A 378 -6.35 4.68 24.88
N GLN A 379 -5.07 4.68 24.48
CA GLN A 379 -4.11 3.62 24.83
C GLN A 379 -3.57 3.73 26.28
N GLY A 380 -4.13 4.61 27.12
CA GLY A 380 -3.86 4.68 28.55
C GLY A 380 -2.74 5.61 28.98
N VAL A 381 -2.17 6.43 28.08
CA VAL A 381 -1.18 7.44 28.45
C VAL A 381 -1.88 8.71 28.97
N PRO A 382 -1.64 9.16 30.21
CA PRO A 382 -2.27 10.38 30.73
C PRO A 382 -1.95 11.61 29.87
N SER A 383 -2.95 12.48 29.65
CA SER A 383 -2.79 13.65 28.77
C SER A 383 -1.71 14.64 29.24
N ASN A 384 -1.47 14.72 30.54
CA ASN A 384 -0.38 15.51 31.15
C ASN A 384 1.04 14.91 30.92
N ASN A 385 1.13 13.66 30.47
CA ASN A 385 2.39 13.04 30.05
C ASN A 385 2.69 13.24 28.56
N ILE A 386 1.77 13.86 27.80
CA ILE A 386 1.93 14.15 26.38
C ILE A 386 2.38 15.60 26.21
N MET A 387 3.64 15.81 25.81
CA MET A 387 4.14 17.11 25.34
C MET A 387 4.14 17.17 23.82
N VAL A 388 3.99 18.38 23.27
CA VAL A 388 4.10 18.64 21.84
C VAL A 388 5.06 19.82 21.62
N GLU A 389 6.01 19.65 20.72
CA GLU A 389 6.95 20.67 20.27
C GLU A 389 6.75 20.92 18.76
N GLU A 390 6.66 22.18 18.34
CA GLU A 390 6.57 22.55 16.93
C GLU A 390 7.97 22.84 16.37
N ILE A 391 8.38 22.07 15.35
CA ILE A 391 9.70 22.17 14.73
C ILE A 391 9.60 23.10 13.52
N ASN A 392 10.36 24.20 13.55
CA ASN A 392 10.27 25.30 12.57
C ASN A 392 11.58 25.56 11.85
N ASN A 393 11.52 25.81 10.54
CA ASN A 393 12.63 26.18 9.68
C ASN A 393 12.38 27.54 9.01
N TRP A 394 12.71 28.62 9.72
CA TRP A 394 12.55 30.01 9.27
C TRP A 394 13.41 30.38 8.05
N ILE A 395 14.41 29.56 7.70
CA ILE A 395 15.33 29.82 6.59
C ILE A 395 14.76 29.30 5.26
N ASN A 396 13.79 28.37 5.30
CA ASN A 396 13.24 27.70 4.13
C ASN A 396 11.69 27.63 4.19
N PRO A 397 11.00 28.79 4.17
CA PRO A 397 9.54 28.84 4.20
C PRO A 397 8.94 28.11 3.00
N LYS A 398 7.91 27.31 3.28
CA LYS A 398 7.16 26.51 2.31
C LYS A 398 5.86 27.22 1.94
N ILE A 399 5.27 26.83 0.81
CA ILE A 399 4.01 27.41 0.29
C ILE A 399 2.91 26.35 0.32
N ASN A 400 1.71 26.72 0.74
CA ASN A 400 0.50 25.92 0.56
C ASN A 400 -0.77 26.78 0.35
N ARG A 401 -1.95 26.16 0.31
CA ARG A 401 -3.25 26.87 0.12
C ARG A 401 -3.57 27.93 1.18
N GLY A 402 -2.90 27.88 2.34
CA GLY A 402 -3.00 28.87 3.42
C GLY A 402 -1.94 29.98 3.36
N GLY A 403 -1.05 29.98 2.37
CA GLY A 403 0.06 30.93 2.24
C GLY A 403 1.41 30.30 2.60
N PHE A 404 2.29 31.07 3.25
CA PHE A 404 3.61 30.58 3.68
C PHE A 404 3.54 29.92 5.05
N TYR A 405 4.32 28.85 5.25
CA TYR A 405 4.53 28.24 6.57
C TYR A 405 6.00 27.84 6.77
N VAL A 406 6.43 27.78 8.03
CA VAL A 406 7.81 27.43 8.42
C VAL A 406 7.87 26.12 9.24
N THR A 407 6.73 25.60 9.67
CA THR A 407 6.62 24.33 10.39
C THR A 407 7.05 23.16 9.51
N GLU A 408 8.07 22.40 9.92
CA GLU A 408 8.47 21.16 9.24
C GLU A 408 7.78 19.93 9.86
N ALA A 409 7.58 19.91 11.18
CA ALA A 409 6.93 18.79 11.87
C ALA A 409 6.40 19.19 13.26
N PHE A 410 5.51 18.35 13.80
CA PHE A 410 5.16 18.32 15.23
C PHE A 410 5.80 17.12 15.89
N LYS A 411 6.54 17.32 16.99
CA LYS A 411 7.13 16.27 17.80
C LYS A 411 6.28 16.03 19.05
N ILE A 412 5.71 14.84 19.17
CA ILE A 412 5.02 14.38 20.37
C ILE A 412 6.04 13.67 21.27
N ILE A 413 6.09 14.04 22.54
CA ILE A 413 7.00 13.46 23.55
C ILE A 413 6.17 12.84 24.67
N LEU A 414 6.41 11.57 24.96
CA LEU A 414 5.76 10.81 26.02
C LEU A 414 6.67 10.74 27.25
N LYS A 415 6.20 11.25 28.39
CA LYS A 415 6.93 11.23 29.67
C LYS A 415 6.87 9.87 30.37
#